data_AF-A0A2K3LN27-F1
#
_entry.id   AF-A0A2K3LN27-F1
#
_cell.length_a   1.000
_cell.length_b   1.000
_cell.length_c   1.000
_cell.angle_alpha   90.00
_cell.angle_beta   90.00
_cell.angle_gamma   90.00
#
_symmetry.space_group_name_H-M   'P 1'
#
loop_
_entity.id
_entity.type
_entity.pdbx_description
1 polymer ?
#
loop_
_entity_poly.entity_id
_entity_poly.type
_entity_poly.pdbx_seq_one_letter_code
_entity_poly.pdbx_strand_id
1 'polypeptide(L)' 'MEKPISVRPEHIRDEKVKVLESVLPIKDEDIVLGQYEGYRDDPTVPDNSNTPTFAS' A
#
# COMPACT_ATOMS: atom_id res chain seq x y z
N MET A 1 -8.26 7.23 -12.34
CA MET A 1 -8.99 6.34 -13.25
C MET A 1 -9.78 7.21 -14.16
N GLU A 2 -9.78 6.89 -15.45
CA GLU A 2 -10.65 7.61 -16.36
C GLU A 2 -12.11 7.20 -16.13
N LYS A 3 -13.03 7.97 -16.70
CA LYS A 3 -14.46 7.66 -16.61
C LYS A 3 -14.69 6.31 -17.31
N PRO A 4 -15.28 5.32 -16.62
CA PRO A 4 -15.55 4.03 -17.25
C PRO A 4 -16.64 4.16 -18.31
N ILE A 5 -16.57 3.31 -19.33
CA ILE A 5 -17.50 3.30 -20.46
C ILE A 5 -18.95 3.03 -19.98
N SER A 6 -19.12 2.30 -18.87
CA SER A 6 -20.40 2.13 -18.19
C SER A 6 -20.20 1.83 -16.71
N VAL A 7 -21.30 1.74 -15.95
CA VAL A 7 -21.29 1.34 -14.52
C VAL A 7 -21.26 -0.18 -14.30
N ARG A 8 -21.05 -0.97 -15.37
CA ARG A 8 -20.80 -2.41 -15.22
C ARG A 8 -19.53 -2.64 -14.40
N PRO A 9 -19.52 -3.62 -13.48
CA PRO A 9 -18.38 -3.87 -12.60
C PRO A 9 -17.06 -4.09 -13.36
N GLU A 10 -17.11 -4.74 -14.52
CA GLU A 10 -15.95 -5.03 -15.36
C GLU A 10 -15.34 -3.74 -15.90
N HIS A 11 -16.16 -2.84 -16.45
CA HIS A 11 -15.68 -1.58 -17.01
C HIS A 11 -15.06 -0.67 -15.93
N ILE A 12 -15.55 -0.75 -14.69
CA ILE A 12 -14.95 -0.03 -13.55
C ILE A 12 -13.60 -0.66 -13.18
N ARG A 13 -13.50 -1.99 -13.16
CA ARG A 13 -12.25 -2.69 -12.86
C ARG A 13 -11.18 -2.42 -13.91
N ASP A 14 -11.55 -2.42 -15.19
CA ASP A 14 -10.63 -2.13 -16.30
C ASP A 14 -9.98 -0.75 -16.13
N GLU A 15 -10.77 0.30 -15.84
CA GLU A 15 -10.23 1.64 -15.62
C GLU A 15 -9.42 1.77 -14.31
N LYS A 16 -9.66 0.92 -13.31
CA LYS A 16 -8.80 0.83 -12.12
C LYS A 16 -7.46 0.14 -12.44
N VAL A 17 -7.47 -0.92 -13.24
CA VAL A 17 -6.26 -1.63 -13.66
C VAL A 17 -5.36 -0.70 -14.48
N LYS A 18 -5.93 0.02 -15.45
CA LYS A 18 -5.18 1.02 -16.24
C LYS A 18 -4.48 2.07 -15.38
N VAL A 19 -5.11 2.50 -14.27
CA VAL A 19 -4.43 3.41 -13.32
C VAL A 19 -3.24 2.73 -12.67
N LEU A 20 -3.41 1.52 -12.14
CA LEU A 20 -2.32 0.81 -11.47
C LEU A 20 -1.16 0.54 -12.43
N GLU A 21 -1.43 0.24 -13.69
CA GLU A 21 -0.40 0.10 -14.74
C GLU A 21 0.35 1.40 -15.03
N SER A 22 -0.27 2.56 -14.78
CA SER A 22 0.37 3.88 -14.96
C SER A 22 1.14 4.38 -13.74
N VAL A 23 1.03 3.71 -12.59
CA VAL A 23 1.76 4.08 -11.37
C VAL A 23 3.21 3.63 -11.49
N LEU A 24 4.15 4.56 -11.34
CA LEU A 24 5.57 4.23 -11.22
C LEU A 24 5.83 3.50 -9.90
N PRO A 25 6.74 2.52 -9.87
CA PRO A 25 7.16 1.89 -8.62
C PRO A 25 7.66 2.94 -7.62
N ILE A 26 7.19 2.83 -6.37
CA ILE A 26 7.62 3.70 -5.27
C ILE A 26 9.08 3.39 -4.93
N LYS A 27 9.90 4.41 -4.72
CA LYS A 27 11.30 4.26 -4.34
C LYS A 27 11.47 4.38 -2.82
N ASP A 28 12.55 3.79 -2.31
CA ASP A 28 12.90 3.85 -0.88
C ASP A 28 13.15 5.29 -0.39
N GLU A 29 13.63 6.19 -1.26
CA GLU A 29 13.87 7.60 -0.94
C GLU A 29 12.59 8.44 -0.81
N ASP A 30 11.47 7.91 -1.30
CA ASP A 30 10.17 8.60 -1.30
C ASP A 30 9.25 8.13 -0.16
N ILE A 31 9.73 7.26 0.74
CA ILE A 31 8.92 6.67 1.82
C ILE A 31 9.51 6.91 3.20
N VAL A 32 8.63 7.08 4.17
CA VAL A 32 8.97 7.04 5.59
C VAL A 32 8.23 5.90 6.26
N LEU A 33 8.98 4.94 6.80
CA LEU A 33 8.44 3.81 7.57
C LEU A 33 8.67 4.03 9.06
N GLY A 34 7.65 3.74 9.86
CA GLY A 34 7.71 3.85 11.31
C GLY A 34 7.21 2.58 12.00
N GLN A 35 7.63 2.38 13.24
CA GLN A 35 7.11 1.36 14.14
C GLN A 35 6.81 2.04 15.49
N TYR A 36 5.61 1.88 16.02
CA TYR A 36 5.25 2.49 17.30
C TYR A 36 6.02 1.82 18.46
N GLU A 37 6.29 2.58 19.51
CA GLU A 37 6.96 2.07 20.71
C GLU A 37 6.08 1.05 21.44
N GLY A 38 6.64 -0.14 21.69
CA GLY A 38 5.94 -1.25 22.33
C GLY A 38 5.35 -2.29 21.37
N TYR A 39 5.49 -2.11 20.04
CA TYR A 39 5.07 -3.14 19.07
C TYR A 39 5.77 -4.50 19.30
N ARG A 40 7.04 -4.46 19.73
CA ARG A 40 7.84 -5.65 20.05
C ARG A 40 7.60 -6.19 21.46
N ASP A 41 6.79 -5.52 22.27
CA ASP A 41 6.43 -6.00 23.61
C ASP A 41 5.35 -7.09 23.55
N ASP A 42 4.65 -7.22 22.41
CA ASP A 42 3.74 -8.32 22.16
C ASP A 42 4.54 -9.64 22.05
N PRO A 43 4.24 -10.67 22.87
CA PRO A 43 5.00 -11.92 22.89
C PRO A 43 4.91 -12.73 21.58
N THR A 44 3.98 -12.38 20.69
CA THR A 44 3.84 -13.00 19.36
C THR A 44 4.69 -12.32 18.29
N VAL A 45 5.30 -11.17 18.60
CA VAL A 45 6.15 -10.40 17.69
C VAL A 45 7.64 -10.70 17.98
N PRO A 46 8.46 -11.01 16.96
CA PRO A 46 9.90 -11.20 17.16
C PRO A 46 10.58 -9.93 17.70
N ASP A 47 11.51 -10.10 18.65
CA ASP A 47 12.27 -9.00 19.27
C ASP A 47 13.03 -8.12 18.27
N ASN A 48 13.39 -8.68 17.10
CA ASN A 48 14.08 -7.98 16.02
C ASN A 48 13.15 -7.60 14.86
N SER A 49 11.83 -7.59 15.07
CA SER A 49 10.84 -7.33 14.02
C SER A 49 11.05 -5.96 13.37
N ASN A 50 11.28 -5.96 12.07
CA ASN A 50 11.38 -4.76 11.24
C ASN A 50 10.06 -4.44 10.49
N THR A 51 8.93 -4.98 10.95
CA THR A 51 7.62 -4.73 10.33
C THR A 51 7.18 -3.29 10.60
N PRO A 52 6.95 -2.46 9.58
CA PRO A 52 6.45 -1.11 9.79
C PRO A 52 4.97 -1.16 10.21
N THR A 53 4.61 -0.31 11.16
CA THR A 53 3.22 -0.08 11.59
C THR A 53 2.70 1.29 11.11
N PHE A 54 3.54 2.04 10.42
CA PHE A 54 3.25 3.33 9.81
C PHE A 54 4.02 3.45 8.48
N ALA A 55 3.39 4.06 7.48
CA ALA A 55 4.00 4.41 6.20
C ALA A 55 3.45 5.76 5.73
N SER A 56 4.33 6.64 5.25
CA SER A 56 3.98 7.92 4.61
C SER A 56 4.79 8.12 3.34
#